data_AF-A0A7V9FN55-F1
#
_entry.id   AF-A0A7V9FN55-F1
#
_cell.length_a   1.000
_cell.length_b   1.000
_cell.length_c   1.000
_cell.angle_alpha   90.00
_cell.angle_beta   90.00
_cell.angle_gamma   90.00
#
_symmetry.space_group_name_H-M   'P 1'
#
loop_
_entity.id
_entity.type
_entity.pdbx_description
1 polymer ?
#
loop_
_entity_poly.entity_id
_entity_poly.type
_entity_poly.pdbx_seq_one_letter_code
_entity_poly.pdbx_strand_id
1 'polypeptide(L)'
;EIVARYDARDVERLLGDGGIVRNRAKIEAAISNARATLALREAGSSLPELVWSFAPPVPPEPVETLAQLPSQTPESFALAKALKTAGFRFVGPITAYAAMQACGVVNDHLAGCPVRESIAA
;
A
#
# COMPACT_ATOMS: atom_id res chain seq x y z
N GLU A 1 13.24 1.66 -10.70
CA GLU A 1 14.71 1.69 -10.64
C GLU A 1 15.31 3.03 -10.22
N ILE A 2 14.95 4.16 -10.87
CA ILE A 2 15.54 5.49 -10.58
C ILE A 2 15.52 5.83 -9.08
N VAL A 3 14.34 5.79 -8.44
CA VAL A 3 14.16 6.12 -7.02
C VAL A 3 15.01 5.23 -6.10
N ALA A 4 15.23 3.96 -6.46
CA ALA A 4 16.02 3.03 -5.65
C ALA A 4 17.51 3.43 -5.58
N ARG A 5 17.99 4.18 -6.58
CA ARG A 5 19.36 4.69 -6.67
C ARG A 5 19.57 6.00 -5.90
N TYR A 6 18.50 6.63 -5.40
CA TYR A 6 18.63 7.87 -4.64
C TYR A 6 19.47 7.66 -3.38
N ASP A 7 20.32 8.65 -3.09
CA ASP A 7 21.27 8.63 -1.98
C ASP A 7 21.00 9.77 -0.97
N ALA A 8 21.95 10.02 -0.05
CA ALA A 8 21.81 11.08 0.94
C ALA A 8 21.69 12.48 0.31
N ARG A 9 22.35 12.73 -0.83
CA ARG A 9 22.25 14.03 -1.53
C ARG A 9 20.85 14.23 -2.11
N ASP A 10 20.23 13.16 -2.62
CA ASP A 10 18.84 13.22 -3.06
C ASP A 10 17.87 13.48 -1.91
N VAL A 11 18.10 12.88 -0.74
CA VAL A 11 17.29 13.15 0.45
C VAL A 11 17.38 14.61 0.87
N GLU A 12 18.59 15.20 0.93
CA GLU A 12 18.76 16.63 1.25
C GLU A 12 18.09 17.53 0.21
N ARG A 13 18.25 17.21 -1.08
CA ARG A 13 17.60 17.94 -2.17
C ARG A 13 16.08 17.92 -2.01
N LEU A 14 15.50 16.75 -1.73
CA LEU A 14 14.05 16.59 -1.57
C LEU A 14 13.50 17.26 -0.29
N LEU A 15 14.31 17.43 0.75
CA LEU A 15 13.91 18.23 1.92
C LEU A 15 13.72 19.71 1.61
N GLY A 16 14.33 20.21 0.53
CA GLY A 16 14.11 21.56 0.00
C GLY A 16 12.92 21.69 -0.95
N ASP A 17 12.29 20.59 -1.36
CA ASP A 17 11.22 20.59 -2.36
C ASP A 17 9.86 20.97 -1.73
N GLY A 18 9.29 22.09 -2.18
CA GLY A 18 7.99 22.60 -1.72
C GLY A 18 6.78 21.84 -2.30
N GLY A 19 6.98 20.97 -3.29
CA GLY A 19 5.92 20.16 -3.91
C GLY A 19 5.59 18.87 -3.16
N ILE A 20 6.33 18.52 -2.10
CA ILE A 20 6.16 17.26 -1.36
C ILE A 20 6.05 17.48 0.15
N VAL A 21 5.63 16.43 0.87
CA VAL A 21 5.73 16.39 2.33
C VAL A 21 7.20 16.25 2.75
N ARG A 22 7.80 17.35 3.22
CA ARG A 22 9.21 17.46 3.66
C ARG A 22 9.50 16.75 4.98
N ASN A 23 9.30 15.45 5.01
CA ASN A 23 9.62 14.59 6.14
C ASN A 23 10.70 13.59 5.73
N ARG A 24 11.89 13.69 6.34
CA ARG A 24 13.05 12.85 6.02
C ARG A 24 12.73 11.35 6.06
N ALA A 25 12.05 10.90 7.11
CA ALA A 25 11.72 9.48 7.28
C ALA A 25 10.77 8.97 6.18
N LYS A 26 9.81 9.78 5.71
CA LYS A 26 8.93 9.43 4.58
C LYS A 26 9.67 9.38 3.25
N ILE A 27 10.61 10.31 3.01
CA ILE A 27 11.44 10.32 1.80
C ILE A 27 12.31 9.06 1.75
N GLU A 28 13.03 8.77 2.83
CA GLU A 28 13.85 7.57 2.94
C GLU A 28 13.03 6.28 2.82
N ALA A 29 11.80 6.28 3.34
CA ALA A 29 10.89 5.15 3.18
C ALA A 29 10.52 4.92 1.71
N ALA A 30 10.24 5.97 0.93
CA ALA A 30 9.97 5.83 -0.51
C ALA A 30 11.17 5.20 -1.25
N ILE A 31 12.40 5.61 -0.90
CA ILE A 31 13.65 5.04 -1.46
C ILE A 31 13.80 3.56 -1.05
N SER A 32 13.59 3.25 0.23
CA SER A 32 13.63 1.87 0.77
C SER A 32 12.61 0.98 0.08
N ASN A 33 11.38 1.47 -0.10
CA ASN A 33 10.28 0.74 -0.74
C ASN A 33 10.58 0.49 -2.22
N ALA A 34 11.22 1.44 -2.91
CA ALA A 34 11.68 1.25 -4.28
C ALA A 34 12.73 0.13 -4.39
N ARG A 35 13.68 0.06 -3.43
CA ARG A 35 14.67 -1.03 -3.36
C ARG A 35 14.02 -2.38 -3.06
N ALA A 36 13.13 -2.44 -2.07
CA ALA A 36 12.36 -3.63 -1.73
C ALA A 36 11.53 -4.16 -2.91
N THR A 37 10.95 -3.26 -3.70
CA THR A 37 10.21 -3.62 -4.91
C THR A 37 11.10 -4.28 -5.96
N LEU A 38 12.35 -3.82 -6.14
CA LEU A 38 13.30 -4.46 -7.05
C LEU A 38 13.76 -5.82 -6.51
N ALA A 39 14.03 -5.92 -5.20
CA ALA A 39 14.42 -7.17 -4.57
C ALA A 39 13.33 -8.27 -4.71
N LEU A 40 12.05 -7.90 -4.61
CA LEU A 40 10.95 -8.84 -4.89
C LEU A 40 11.00 -9.38 -6.33
N ARG A 41 11.30 -8.52 -7.30
CA ARG A 41 11.44 -8.90 -8.72
C ARG A 41 12.61 -9.84 -8.95
N GLU A 42 13.75 -9.54 -8.32
CA GLU A 42 14.94 -10.39 -8.36
C GLU A 42 14.68 -11.77 -7.72
N ALA A 43 13.84 -11.83 -6.69
CA ALA A 43 13.41 -13.07 -6.04
C ALA A 43 12.34 -13.85 -6.81
N GLY A 44 11.93 -13.40 -8.00
CA GLY A 44 10.96 -14.10 -8.85
C GLY A 44 9.48 -13.83 -8.53
N SER A 45 9.19 -12.73 -7.81
CA SER A 45 7.82 -12.27 -7.55
C SER A 45 7.68 -10.78 -7.88
N SER A 46 6.59 -10.15 -7.46
CA SER A 46 6.34 -8.74 -7.71
C SER A 46 5.46 -8.14 -6.61
N LEU A 47 5.49 -6.81 -6.49
CA LEU A 47 4.65 -6.12 -5.52
C LEU A 47 3.15 -6.39 -5.75
N PRO A 48 2.60 -6.35 -6.98
CA PRO A 48 1.21 -6.71 -7.22
C PRO A 48 0.88 -8.14 -6.79
N GLU A 49 1.70 -9.14 -7.16
CA GLU A 49 1.47 -10.54 -6.76
C GLU A 49 1.46 -10.69 -5.24
N LEU A 50 2.42 -10.07 -4.55
CA LEU A 50 2.46 -10.09 -3.10
C LEU A 50 1.18 -9.48 -2.50
N VAL A 51 0.76 -8.30 -2.98
CA VAL A 51 -0.44 -7.60 -2.46
C VAL A 51 -1.70 -8.43 -2.71
N TRP A 52 -1.88 -8.94 -3.93
CA TRP A 52 -3.05 -9.76 -4.30
C TRP A 52 -3.08 -11.12 -3.61
N SER A 53 -1.93 -11.67 -3.18
CA SER A 53 -1.91 -12.90 -2.37
C SER A 53 -2.58 -12.76 -1.00
N PHE A 54 -2.88 -11.54 -0.55
CA PHE A 54 -3.65 -11.25 0.66
C PHE A 54 -5.07 -10.74 0.35
N ALA A 55 -5.57 -10.89 -0.87
CA ALA A 55 -6.98 -10.65 -1.16
C ALA A 55 -7.84 -11.60 -0.32
N PRO A 56 -8.93 -11.12 0.30
CA PRO A 56 -9.83 -12.00 1.05
C PRO A 56 -10.46 -13.02 0.08
N PRO A 57 -10.64 -14.28 0.51
CA PRO A 57 -11.18 -15.33 -0.36
C PRO A 57 -12.66 -15.09 -0.71
N VAL A 58 -13.38 -14.35 0.14
CA VAL A 58 -14.76 -13.93 -0.07
C VAL A 58 -14.80 -12.41 0.12
N PRO A 59 -15.32 -11.63 -0.85
CA PRO A 59 -15.49 -10.20 -0.69
C PRO A 59 -16.41 -9.90 0.51
N PRO A 60 -16.11 -8.86 1.32
CA PRO A 60 -17.01 -8.45 2.39
C PRO A 60 -18.33 -7.91 1.83
N GLU A 61 -19.42 -8.16 2.56
CA GLU A 61 -20.72 -7.54 2.28
C GLU A 61 -20.62 -6.01 2.33
N PRO A 62 -21.34 -5.28 1.45
CA PRO A 62 -21.37 -3.83 1.51
C PRO A 62 -21.90 -3.34 2.85
N VAL A 63 -21.35 -2.22 3.30
CA VAL A 63 -21.90 -1.47 4.44
C VAL A 63 -22.60 -0.21 3.95
N GLU A 64 -23.55 0.28 4.73
CA GLU A 64 -24.35 1.48 4.40
C GLU A 64 -23.61 2.78 4.71
N THR A 65 -22.69 2.75 5.68
CA THR A 65 -22.00 3.96 6.18
C THR A 65 -20.50 3.74 6.37
N LEU A 66 -19.73 4.82 6.23
CA LEU A 66 -18.27 4.77 6.45
C LEU A 66 -17.88 4.34 7.87
N ALA A 67 -18.73 4.60 8.87
CA ALA A 67 -18.46 4.22 10.26
C ALA A 67 -18.47 2.70 10.49
N GLN A 68 -19.08 1.95 9.59
CA GLN A 68 -19.10 0.48 9.64
C GLN A 68 -17.87 -0.15 8.96
N LEU A 69 -17.09 0.62 8.20
CA LEU A 69 -15.86 0.12 7.61
C LEU A 69 -14.80 -0.04 8.70
N PRO A 70 -14.11 -1.20 8.76
CA PRO A 70 -13.00 -1.37 9.69
C PRO A 70 -11.83 -0.47 9.27
N SER A 71 -10.97 -0.09 10.23
CA SER A 71 -9.73 0.63 9.91
C SER A 71 -8.59 -0.30 9.46
N GLN A 72 -8.73 -1.60 9.71
CA GLN A 72 -7.77 -2.67 9.36
C GLN A 72 -8.48 -4.03 9.43
N THR A 73 -7.91 -5.03 8.76
CA THR A 73 -8.42 -6.41 8.74
C THR A 73 -7.32 -7.42 9.07
N PRO A 74 -7.64 -8.70 9.32
CA PRO A 74 -6.63 -9.75 9.47
C PRO A 74 -5.68 -9.83 8.26
N GLU A 75 -6.21 -9.67 7.04
CA GLU A 75 -5.45 -9.68 5.79
C GLU A 75 -4.52 -8.48 5.71
N SER A 76 -5.00 -7.28 6.08
CA SER A 76 -4.16 -6.09 6.07
C SER A 76 -3.02 -6.15 7.10
N PHE A 77 -3.25 -6.83 8.22
CA PHE A 77 -2.20 -7.12 9.21
C PHE A 77 -1.15 -8.09 8.65
N ALA A 78 -1.59 -9.16 7.98
CA ALA A 78 -0.71 -10.12 7.34
C ALA A 78 0.11 -9.49 6.20
N LEU A 79 -0.53 -8.69 5.34
CA LEU A 79 0.13 -7.94 4.27
C LEU A 79 1.16 -6.96 4.84
N ALA A 80 0.80 -6.18 5.87
CA ALA A 80 1.73 -5.26 6.52
C ALA A 80 2.97 -5.98 7.08
N LYS A 81 2.78 -7.18 7.67
CA LYS A 81 3.89 -8.01 8.14
C LYS A 81 4.78 -8.47 6.97
N ALA A 82 4.18 -9.01 5.90
CA ALA A 82 4.91 -9.48 4.73
C ALA A 82 5.71 -8.35 4.04
N LEU A 83 5.10 -7.18 3.86
CA LEU A 83 5.77 -6.00 3.31
C LEU A 83 6.96 -5.57 4.19
N LYS A 84 6.79 -5.53 5.52
CA LYS A 84 7.90 -5.22 6.43
C LYS A 84 9.03 -6.23 6.33
N THR A 85 8.71 -7.53 6.26
CA THR A 85 9.70 -8.60 6.05
C THR A 85 10.44 -8.43 4.73
N ALA A 86 9.76 -7.97 3.67
CA ALA A 86 10.37 -7.65 2.39
C ALA A 86 11.16 -6.31 2.37
N GLY A 87 11.26 -5.59 3.49
CA GLY A 87 12.05 -4.36 3.62
C GLY A 87 11.28 -3.06 3.35
N PHE A 88 9.96 -3.12 3.21
CA PHE A 88 9.13 -1.92 3.09
C PHE A 88 8.99 -1.19 4.45
N ARG A 89 8.89 0.14 4.38
CA ARG A 89 8.75 1.07 5.51
C ARG A 89 7.46 1.87 5.34
N PHE A 90 6.91 2.38 6.46
CA PHE A 90 5.65 3.13 6.51
C PHE A 90 4.42 2.32 6.03
N VAL A 91 4.43 1.01 6.24
CA VAL A 91 3.38 0.06 5.82
C VAL A 91 2.73 -0.60 7.05
N GLY A 92 2.07 0.19 7.89
CA GLY A 92 1.28 -0.34 9.01
C GLY A 92 -0.02 -1.02 8.54
N PRO A 93 -0.71 -1.81 9.38
CA PRO A 93 -1.95 -2.50 8.99
C PRO A 93 -3.05 -1.57 8.44
N ILE A 94 -3.20 -0.37 9.01
CA ILE A 94 -4.15 0.64 8.53
C ILE A 94 -3.73 1.15 7.14
N THR A 95 -2.45 1.46 6.94
CA THR A 95 -1.92 1.87 5.63
C THR A 95 -2.03 0.77 4.58
N ALA A 96 -1.79 -0.49 4.97
CA ALA A 96 -1.95 -1.64 4.11
C ALA A 96 -3.42 -1.82 3.69
N TYR A 97 -4.37 -1.66 4.63
CA TYR A 97 -5.79 -1.74 4.32
C TYR A 97 -6.23 -0.62 3.37
N ALA A 98 -5.81 0.61 3.63
CA ALA A 98 -6.07 1.74 2.74
C ALA A 98 -5.51 1.49 1.32
N ALA A 99 -4.33 0.86 1.20
CA ALA A 99 -3.78 0.47 -0.09
C ALA A 99 -4.58 -0.65 -0.76
N MET A 100 -5.07 -1.64 0.00
CA MET A 100 -5.94 -2.70 -0.52
C MET A 100 -7.23 -2.12 -1.10
N GLN A 101 -7.86 -1.16 -0.40
CA GLN A 101 -9.04 -0.44 -0.88
C GLN A 101 -8.72 0.36 -2.15
N ALA A 102 -7.66 1.17 -2.13
CA ALA A 102 -7.29 2.05 -3.25
C ALA A 102 -6.86 1.28 -4.52
N CYS A 103 -6.25 0.11 -4.35
CA CYS A 103 -5.80 -0.75 -5.46
C CYS A 103 -6.86 -1.77 -5.89
N GLY A 104 -8.06 -1.77 -5.31
CA GLY A 104 -9.15 -2.68 -5.68
C GLY A 104 -8.97 -4.14 -5.22
N VAL A 105 -8.05 -4.40 -4.28
CA VAL A 105 -7.90 -5.72 -3.64
C VAL A 105 -9.15 -6.05 -2.80
N VAL A 106 -9.79 -5.01 -2.26
CA VAL A 106 -11.10 -5.09 -1.61
C VAL A 106 -12.01 -4.00 -2.18
N ASN A 107 -13.30 -4.31 -2.31
CA ASN A 107 -14.31 -3.35 -2.75
C ASN A 107 -15.12 -2.84 -1.54
N ASP A 108 -14.65 -1.75 -0.94
CA ASP A 108 -15.29 -1.10 0.22
C ASP A 108 -16.17 0.09 -0.14
N HIS A 109 -16.56 0.22 -1.42
CA HIS A 109 -17.61 1.17 -1.78
C HIS A 109 -18.89 0.86 -1.01
N LEU A 110 -19.56 1.87 -0.45
CA LEU A 110 -20.80 1.67 0.29
C LEU A 110 -21.90 1.02 -0.58
N ALA A 111 -22.90 0.41 0.05
CA ALA A 111 -24.02 -0.23 -0.65
C ALA A 111 -24.67 0.68 -1.69
N GLY A 112 -24.95 1.93 -1.33
CA GLY A 112 -25.54 2.95 -2.23
C GLY A 112 -24.56 3.64 -3.17
N CYS A 113 -23.29 3.21 -3.26
CA CYS A 113 -22.31 3.88 -4.10
C CYS A 113 -22.51 3.53 -5.58
N PRO A 114 -22.67 4.51 -6.48
CA PRO A 114 -23.03 4.25 -7.88
C PRO A 114 -21.96 3.50 -8.68
N VAL A 115 -20.72 3.47 -8.21
CA VAL A 115 -19.62 2.74 -8.88
C VAL A 115 -19.42 1.33 -8.36
N ARG A 116 -20.07 0.93 -7.25
CA ARG A 116 -19.80 -0.36 -6.58
C ARG A 116 -20.02 -1.55 -7.52
N GLU A 117 -21.16 -1.57 -8.22
CA GLU A 117 -21.49 -2.65 -9.16
C GLU A 117 -20.59 -2.65 -10.39
N SER A 118 -20.15 -1.47 -10.85
CA SER A 118 -19.31 -1.35 -12.06
C SER A 118 -17.89 -1.89 -11.89
N ILE A 119 -17.45 -2.10 -10.65
CA ILE A 119 -16.12 -2.60 -10.28
C ILE A 119 -16.17 -3.92 -9.49
N ALA A 120 -17.37 -4.47 -9.28
CA ALA A 120 -17.52 -5.79 -8.69
C ALA A 120 -17.07 -6.83 -9.73
N ALA A 121 -15.98 -7.54 -9.43
CA ALA A 121 -15.46 -8.63 -10.25
C ALA A 121 -16.38 -9.86 -10.19
#